data_AF-A0A372IXW9-F1
#
_entry.id   AF-A0A372IXW9-F1
#
_cell.length_a   1.000
_cell.length_b   1.000
_cell.length_c   1.000
_cell.angle_alpha   90.00
_cell.angle_beta   90.00
_cell.angle_gamma   90.00
#
_symmetry.space_group_name_H-M   'P 1'
#
loop_
_entity.id
_entity.type
_entity.pdbx_description
1 polymer ?
#
loop_
_entity_poly.entity_id
_entity_poly.type
_entity_poly.pdbx_seq_one_letter_code
_entity_poly.pdbx_strand_id
1 'polypeptide(L)'
;MTADRSLIARLAAHESWANTADPSARTAPARRALLDRFERQVDPDGVLSPEERARRAGHARKAYFVRLALRSAQARRKAPGASDEAGRSSRPDENQPE
;
A
#
# COMPACT_ATOMS: atom_id res chain seq x y z
N MET A 1 -2.03 -25.11 -12.21
CA MET A 1 -3.10 -24.76 -11.22
C MET A 1 -2.85 -23.43 -10.49
N THR A 2 -2.18 -22.44 -11.08
CA THR A 2 -1.86 -21.13 -10.43
C THR A 2 -2.65 -19.95 -11.03
N ALA A 3 -2.99 -20.00 -12.33
CA ALA A 3 -3.75 -18.93 -12.99
C ALA A 3 -5.15 -18.72 -12.36
N ASP A 4 -5.84 -19.82 -12.04
CA ASP A 4 -7.18 -19.75 -11.45
C ASP A 4 -7.16 -19.16 -10.03
N ARG A 5 -6.09 -19.39 -9.25
CA ARG A 5 -5.98 -18.83 -7.89
C ARG A 5 -6.02 -17.30 -7.89
N SER A 6 -5.35 -16.66 -8.85
CA SER A 6 -5.34 -15.21 -8.97
C SER A 6 -6.69 -14.65 -9.44
N LEU A 7 -7.44 -15.39 -10.25
CA LEU A 7 -8.82 -15.02 -10.64
C LEU A 7 -9.78 -15.15 -9.45
N ILE A 8 -9.70 -16.27 -8.72
CA ILE A 8 -10.51 -16.53 -7.53
C ILE A 8 -10.27 -15.46 -6.45
N ALA A 9 -9.02 -15.11 -6.18
CA ALA A 9 -8.68 -14.08 -5.20
C ALA A 9 -9.27 -12.70 -5.57
N ARG A 10 -9.29 -12.36 -6.85
CA ARG A 10 -9.91 -11.12 -7.36
C ARG A 10 -11.42 -11.15 -7.21
N LEU A 11 -12.07 -12.25 -7.61
CA LEU A 11 -13.51 -12.44 -7.45
C LEU A 11 -13.92 -12.26 -5.98
N ALA A 12 -13.25 -12.98 -5.06
CA ALA A 12 -13.51 -12.89 -3.63
C ALA A 12 -13.30 -11.48 -3.07
N ALA A 13 -12.28 -10.74 -3.54
CA ALA A 13 -12.06 -9.36 -3.12
C ALA A 13 -13.21 -8.45 -3.56
N HIS A 14 -13.66 -8.54 -4.81
CA HIS A 14 -14.77 -7.75 -5.32
C HIS A 14 -16.08 -8.05 -4.59
N GLU A 15 -16.43 -9.32 -4.41
CA GLU A 15 -17.61 -9.73 -3.64
C GLU A 15 -17.55 -9.23 -2.20
N SER A 16 -16.39 -9.36 -1.56
CA SER A 16 -16.18 -8.90 -0.19
C SER A 16 -16.38 -7.39 -0.05
N TRP A 17 -15.91 -6.59 -1.02
CA TRP A 17 -16.10 -5.14 -1.00
C TRP A 17 -17.51 -4.73 -1.37
N ALA A 18 -18.19 -5.44 -2.28
CA ALA A 18 -19.60 -5.21 -2.59
C ALA A 18 -20.50 -5.41 -1.37
N ASN A 19 -20.14 -6.37 -0.50
CA ASN A 19 -20.87 -6.65 0.74
C ASN A 19 -20.43 -5.77 1.94
N THR A 20 -19.52 -4.82 1.76
CA THR A 20 -19.03 -3.95 2.85
C THR A 20 -19.86 -2.67 2.92
N ALA A 21 -20.74 -2.57 3.92
CA ALA A 21 -21.58 -1.38 4.12
C ALA A 21 -20.78 -0.14 4.57
N ASP A 22 -19.77 -0.32 5.43
CA ASP A 22 -18.87 0.75 5.88
C ASP A 22 -17.40 0.38 5.64
N PRO A 23 -16.78 0.90 4.56
CA PRO A 23 -15.36 0.69 4.26
C PRO A 23 -14.40 1.24 5.32
N SER A 24 -14.77 2.33 6.00
CA SER A 24 -13.94 2.97 7.02
C SER A 24 -13.89 2.12 8.29
N ALA A 25 -15.05 1.59 8.71
CA ALA A 25 -15.15 0.68 9.85
C ALA A 25 -14.41 -0.63 9.60
N ARG A 26 -14.53 -1.22 8.39
CA ARG A 26 -13.81 -2.45 8.03
C ARG A 26 -12.29 -2.35 8.23
N THR A 27 -11.72 -1.19 7.94
CA THR A 27 -10.26 -0.96 8.05
C THR A 27 -9.83 -0.30 9.36
N ALA A 28 -10.77 0.14 10.20
CA ALA A 28 -10.47 0.83 11.46
C ALA A 28 -9.58 0.02 12.42
N PRO A 29 -9.81 -1.30 12.64
CA PRO A 29 -8.94 -2.11 13.50
C PRO A 29 -7.49 -2.14 13.01
N ALA A 30 -7.29 -2.30 11.69
CA ALA A 30 -5.96 -2.33 11.09
C ALA A 30 -5.26 -0.96 11.22
N ARG A 31 -5.99 0.14 10.99
CA ARG A 31 -5.46 1.50 11.19
C ARG A 31 -5.05 1.75 12.63
N ARG A 32 -5.88 1.31 13.60
CA ARG A 32 -5.56 1.40 15.03
C ARG A 32 -4.31 0.61 15.38
N ALA A 33 -4.24 -0.66 14.99
CA ALA A 33 -3.08 -1.51 15.25
C ALA A 33 -1.76 -0.93 14.68
N LEU A 34 -1.82 -0.28 13.51
CA LEU A 34 -0.69 0.41 12.92
C LEU A 34 -0.23 1.61 13.78
N LEU A 35 -1.17 2.39 14.32
CA LEU A 35 -0.86 3.52 15.20
C LEU A 35 -0.29 3.03 16.54
N ASP A 36 -0.92 2.05 17.17
CA ASP A 36 -0.49 1.45 18.44
C ASP A 36 0.93 0.88 18.35
N ARG A 37 1.33 0.36 17.18
CA ARG A 37 2.70 -0.11 16.94
C ARG A 37 3.73 0.99 17.16
N PHE A 38 3.45 2.23 16.74
CA PHE A 38 4.40 3.33 16.91
C PHE A 38 4.51 3.77 18.37
N GLU A 39 3.41 3.73 19.13
CA GLU A 39 3.43 3.98 20.58
C GLU A 39 4.27 2.94 21.31
N ARG A 40 4.04 1.65 21.06
CA ARG A 40 4.85 0.56 21.63
C ARG A 40 6.32 0.62 21.22
N GLN A 41 6.61 1.14 20.03
CA GLN A 41 7.99 1.28 19.54
C GLN A 41 8.75 2.37 20.29
N VAL A 42 8.10 3.47 20.67
CA VAL A 42 8.75 4.61 21.34
C VAL A 42 8.70 4.51 22.87
N ASP A 43 7.80 3.68 23.39
CA ASP A 43 7.65 3.43 24.82
C ASP A 43 7.29 1.95 25.09
N PRO A 44 8.26 1.02 24.94
CA PRO A 44 8.02 -0.41 25.18
C PRO A 44 7.63 -0.71 26.62
N ASP A 45 8.22 0.02 27.57
CA ASP A 45 8.04 -0.19 29.02
C ASP A 45 6.89 0.64 29.61
N GLY A 46 6.28 1.52 28.80
CA GLY A 46 5.11 2.31 29.19
C GLY A 46 5.41 3.44 30.19
N VAL A 47 6.67 3.88 30.30
CA VAL A 47 7.15 4.81 31.33
C VAL A 47 6.93 6.29 30.98
N LEU A 48 6.70 6.60 29.70
CA LEU A 48 6.51 7.99 29.26
C LEU A 48 5.10 8.50 29.57
N SER A 49 4.98 9.80 29.81
CA SER A 49 3.68 10.45 29.88
C SER A 49 2.92 10.28 28.56
N PRO A 50 1.57 10.24 28.58
CA PRO A 50 0.77 10.07 27.36
C PRO A 50 1.08 11.12 26.28
N GLU A 51 1.33 12.37 26.67
CA GLU A 51 1.67 13.46 25.75
C GLU A 51 3.02 13.24 25.05
N GLU A 52 4.05 12.88 25.83
CA GLU A 52 5.39 12.66 25.27
C GLU A 52 5.41 11.37 24.43
N ARG A 53 4.68 10.33 24.84
CA ARG A 53 4.48 9.12 24.04
C ARG A 53 3.82 9.45 22.70
N ALA A 54 2.73 10.24 22.70
CA ALA A 54 2.04 10.64 21.48
C ALA A 54 2.93 11.48 20.56
N ARG A 55 3.68 12.44 21.13
CA ARG A 55 4.65 13.25 20.39
C ARG A 55 5.70 12.37 19.72
N ARG A 56 6.35 11.47 20.47
CA ARG A 56 7.37 10.54 19.94
C ARG A 56 6.80 9.58 18.91
N ALA A 57 5.63 9.01 19.16
CA ALA A 57 4.95 8.11 18.23
C ALA A 57 4.63 8.82 16.90
N GLY A 58 4.20 10.09 16.97
CA GLY A 58 4.00 10.95 15.80
C GLY A 58 5.27 11.12 14.96
N HIS A 59 6.42 11.38 15.60
CA HIS A 59 7.71 11.44 14.91
C HIS A 59 8.14 10.09 14.33
N ALA A 60 7.99 9.00 15.08
CA ALA A 60 8.30 7.64 14.61
C ALA A 60 7.49 7.24 13.37
N ARG A 61 6.18 7.59 13.36
CA ARG A 61 5.30 7.40 12.21
C ARG A 61 5.79 8.18 10.99
N LYS A 62 6.09 9.48 11.14
CA LYS A 62 6.62 10.31 10.04
C LYS A 62 7.92 9.73 9.49
N ALA A 63 8.87 9.38 10.36
CA ALA A 63 10.15 8.79 9.98
C ALA A 63 9.99 7.43 9.25
N TYR A 64 8.99 6.63 9.63
CA TYR A 64 8.69 5.37 8.92
C TYR A 64 8.31 5.62 7.45
N PHE A 65 7.36 6.52 7.20
CA PHE A 65 6.92 6.80 5.82
C PHE A 65 7.99 7.50 4.99
N VAL A 66 8.80 8.38 5.60
CA VAL A 66 9.96 9.00 4.92
C VAL A 66 10.97 7.93 4.49
N ARG A 67 11.29 6.96 5.36
CA ARG A 67 12.18 5.84 5.00
C ARG A 67 11.59 4.98 3.87
N LEU A 68 10.29 4.72 3.90
CA LEU A 68 9.61 3.98 2.83
C LEU A 68 9.68 4.70 1.49
N ALA A 69 9.42 6.01 1.48
CA ALA A 69 9.52 6.85 0.29
C ALA A 69 10.96 6.90 -0.26
N LEU A 70 11.95 7.04 0.62
CA LEU A 70 13.37 7.03 0.25
C LEU A 70 13.76 5.71 -0.44
N ARG A 71 13.39 4.56 0.15
CA ARG A 71 13.63 3.24 -0.45
C ARG A 71 12.96 3.10 -1.81
N SER A 72 11.73 3.58 -1.93
CA SER A 72 10.99 3.58 -3.19
C SER A 72 11.69 4.42 -4.27
N ALA A 73 12.19 5.61 -3.91
CA ALA A 73 12.95 6.46 -4.82
C ALA A 73 14.29 5.82 -5.24
N GLN A 74 15.00 5.18 -4.32
CA GLN A 74 16.23 4.44 -4.61
C GLN A 74 15.99 3.28 -5.58
N ALA A 75 14.90 2.51 -5.37
CA ALA A 75 14.54 1.41 -6.27
C ALA A 75 14.26 1.89 -7.70
N ARG A 76 13.53 3.01 -7.86
CA ARG A 76 13.28 3.61 -9.18
C ARG A 76 14.55 4.10 -9.86
N ARG A 77 15.51 4.66 -9.12
CA ARG A 77 16.82 5.09 -9.67
C ARG A 77 17.68 3.92 -10.15
N LYS A 78 17.54 2.75 -9.53
CA LYS A 78 18.33 1.55 -9.86
C LYS A 78 17.77 0.77 -11.05
N ALA A 79 16.47 0.89 -11.35
CA ALA A 79 15.86 0.20 -12.48
C ALA A 79 16.36 0.82 -13.81
N PRO A 80 17.14 0.09 -14.63
CA PRO A 80 17.46 0.56 -15.97
C PRO A 80 16.22 0.38 -16.87
N GLY A 81 15.78 1.46 -17.53
CA GLY A 81 14.93 1.37 -18.74
C GLY A 81 13.41 1.35 -18.57
N ALA A 82 12.80 2.26 -17.80
CA ALA A 82 11.34 2.50 -17.89
C ALA A 82 10.96 3.57 -18.94
N SER A 83 11.91 4.01 -19.79
CA SER A 83 11.73 5.11 -20.74
C SER A 83 11.81 4.73 -22.23
N ASP A 84 12.05 3.47 -22.61
CA ASP A 84 12.28 3.12 -24.03
C ASP A 84 11.24 2.20 -24.71
N GLU A 85 10.23 1.66 -24.01
CA GLU A 85 9.25 0.74 -24.64
C GLU A 85 7.86 1.35 -24.96
N ALA A 86 7.59 2.61 -24.62
CA ALA A 86 6.34 3.27 -25.00
C ALA A 86 6.30 3.78 -26.46
N GLY A 87 7.33 3.47 -27.26
CA GLY A 87 7.49 3.92 -28.66
C GLY A 87 7.20 2.88 -29.74
N ARG A 88 6.73 1.66 -29.42
CA ARG A 88 6.51 0.62 -30.44
C ARG A 88 5.24 -0.20 -30.20
N SER A 89 4.08 0.39 -30.46
CA SER A 89 2.96 -0.38 -31.04
C SER A 89 2.09 0.49 -31.95
N SER A 90 2.69 1.02 -33.01
CA SER A 90 1.95 1.23 -34.26
C SER A 90 1.76 -0.14 -34.92
N ARG A 91 0.53 -0.61 -35.00
CA ARG A 91 0.05 -1.42 -36.12
C ARG A 91 -1.34 -0.92 -36.50
N PRO A 92 -1.55 -0.39 -37.72
CA PRO A 92 -2.88 -0.32 -38.30
C PRO A 92 -3.23 -1.75 -38.75
N ASP A 93 -4.44 -2.22 -38.45
CA ASP A 93 -4.96 -3.38 -39.15
C ASP A 93 -6.44 -3.17 -39.45
N GLU A 94 -6.68 -3.12 -40.75
CA GLU A 94 -7.95 -3.04 -41.45
C GLU A 94 -8.76 -4.29 -41.12
N ASN A 95 -10.05 -4.14 -40.78
CA ASN A 95 -11.09 -5.14 -41.03
C ASN A 95 -12.45 -4.62 -40.52
N GLN A 96 -13.24 -4.03 -41.41
CA GLN A 96 -14.70 -4.00 -41.27
C GLN A 96 -15.27 -4.79 -42.45
N PRO A 97 -15.97 -5.92 -42.22
CA PRO A 97 -16.77 -6.55 -43.25
C PRO A 97 -18.11 -5.81 -43.42
N GLU A 98 -18.40 -5.55 -44.70
CA GLU A 98 -19.62 -5.13 -45.43
C GLU A 98 -20.83 -4.52 -44.70
#